data_AF-A0A6Y4C973-F1
#
_entry.id   AF-A0A6Y4C973-F1
#
_cell.length_a   1.000
_cell.length_b   1.000
_cell.length_c   1.000
_cell.angle_alpha   90.00
_cell.angle_beta   90.00
_cell.angle_gamma   90.00
#
_symmetry.space_group_name_H-M   'P 1'
#
loop_
_entity.id
_entity.type
_entity.pdbx_description
1 polymer ?
#
loop_
_entity_poly.entity_id
_entity_poly.type
_entity_poly.pdbx_seq_one_letter_code
_entity_poly.pdbx_strand_id
1 'polypeptide(L)'
;MLTARFLYHRIAMMDNISNLFKWIFSLNPVEAVVNDPTQKLLNSMRVTSKCRYNASIRLKRQSQLSFFSTTVLSLGLILIPLLQNADIHLHLPLKVLNMLQIFLAVSVLVYSVIIGTAHYEIRSKQLNECGDKIKDLIRKLRLGNNKEELSTYIQMYDSVSTESENHARVDFLLASLEMKTDYKYTGLLRFWLYLRSIFLYIFPWLIPLTLVLSEIIFICDMLGVTYISTPFLTGE
;
A
#
# COMPACT_ATOMS: atom_id res chain seq x y z
N MET A 1 32.13 6.95 -51.22
CA MET A 1 30.81 7.33 -50.67
C MET A 1 30.14 6.21 -49.86
N LEU A 2 30.23 4.93 -50.26
CA LEU A 2 29.66 3.79 -49.52
C LEU A 2 30.27 3.56 -48.11
N THR A 3 31.57 3.79 -47.93
CA THR A 3 32.30 3.54 -46.68
C THR A 3 31.90 4.48 -45.54
N ALA A 4 31.67 5.76 -45.83
CA ALA A 4 31.22 6.75 -44.84
C ALA A 4 29.79 6.46 -44.34
N ARG A 5 28.90 5.97 -45.22
CA ARG A 5 27.52 5.61 -44.88
C ARG A 5 27.44 4.37 -43.98
N PHE A 6 28.32 3.38 -44.21
CA PHE A 6 28.47 2.21 -43.35
C PHE A 6 29.04 2.55 -41.97
N LEU A 7 30.03 3.44 -41.90
CA LEU A 7 30.60 3.90 -40.64
C LEU A 7 29.56 4.65 -39.80
N TYR A 8 28.81 5.56 -40.44
CA TYR A 8 27.72 6.32 -39.79
C TYR A 8 26.64 5.38 -39.24
N HIS A 9 26.27 4.34 -39.98
CA HIS A 9 25.25 3.39 -39.53
C HIS A 9 25.72 2.54 -38.34
N ARG A 10 27.00 2.14 -38.31
CA ARG A 10 27.59 1.45 -37.15
C ARG A 10 27.66 2.33 -35.91
N ILE A 11 28.07 3.59 -36.05
CA ILE A 11 28.13 4.54 -34.94
C ILE A 11 26.74 4.79 -34.38
N ALA A 12 25.76 5.07 -35.24
CA ALA A 12 24.36 5.26 -34.83
C ALA A 12 23.78 4.02 -34.13
N MET A 13 24.13 2.82 -34.57
CA MET A 13 23.71 1.57 -33.93
C MET A 13 24.33 1.39 -32.53
N MET A 14 25.63 1.67 -32.38
CA MET A 14 26.33 1.61 -31.10
C MET A 14 25.80 2.64 -30.10
N ASP A 15 25.49 3.85 -30.56
CA ASP A 15 24.85 4.88 -29.73
C ASP A 15 23.45 4.47 -29.29
N ASN A 16 22.68 3.82 -30.15
CA ASN A 16 21.34 3.32 -29.82
C ASN A 16 21.39 2.21 -28.76
N ILE A 17 22.37 1.30 -28.87
CA ILE A 17 22.60 0.23 -27.88
C ILE A 17 23.04 0.81 -26.54
N SER A 18 23.95 1.79 -26.54
CA SER A 18 24.39 2.48 -25.32
C SER A 18 23.25 3.23 -24.63
N ASN A 19 22.41 3.92 -25.41
CA ASN A 19 21.23 4.62 -24.89
C ASN A 19 20.19 3.64 -24.34
N LEU A 20 19.97 2.51 -25.02
CA LEU A 20 19.11 1.44 -24.51
C LEU A 20 19.65 0.87 -23.20
N PHE A 21 20.95 0.63 -23.09
CA PHE A 21 21.59 0.14 -21.86
C PHE A 21 21.45 1.14 -20.70
N LYS A 22 21.73 2.43 -20.95
CA LYS A 22 21.53 3.50 -19.97
C LYS A 22 20.09 3.60 -19.51
N TRP A 23 19.13 3.38 -20.39
CA TRP A 23 17.70 3.37 -20.08
C TRP A 23 17.29 2.11 -19.29
N ILE A 24 17.78 0.92 -19.67
CA ILE A 24 17.48 -0.35 -18.99
C ILE A 24 17.96 -0.30 -17.54
N PHE A 25 19.16 0.21 -17.29
CA PHE A 25 19.76 0.28 -15.96
C PHE A 25 19.53 1.61 -15.24
N SER A 26 18.78 2.54 -15.83
CA SER A 26 18.47 3.86 -15.27
C SER A 26 19.73 4.61 -14.81
N LEU A 27 20.78 4.63 -15.62
CA LEU A 27 22.08 5.24 -15.30
C LEU A 27 22.06 6.79 -15.31
N ASN A 28 20.97 7.38 -15.79
CA ASN A 28 20.76 8.83 -15.71
C ASN A 28 20.38 9.26 -14.28
N PRO A 29 20.68 10.51 -13.88
CA PRO A 29 20.28 11.01 -12.57
C PRO A 29 18.75 10.89 -12.40
N VAL A 30 18.35 10.26 -11.30
CA VAL A 30 16.94 9.98 -10.99
C VAL A 30 16.19 11.26 -10.64
N GLU A 31 16.81 12.13 -9.82
CA GLU A 31 16.28 13.44 -9.44
C GLU A 31 17.02 14.55 -10.19
N ALA A 32 16.30 15.58 -10.61
CA ALA A 32 16.92 16.77 -11.18
C ALA A 32 17.59 17.61 -10.09
N VAL A 33 18.81 18.07 -10.34
CA VAL A 33 19.50 19.01 -9.45
C VAL A 33 18.84 20.39 -9.58
N VAL A 34 18.32 20.89 -8.46
CA VAL A 34 17.67 22.21 -8.37
C VAL A 34 18.47 23.10 -7.42
N ASN A 35 18.95 24.22 -7.93
CA ASN A 35 19.77 25.17 -7.17
C ASN A 35 18.95 26.27 -6.48
N ASP A 36 17.79 26.63 -7.03
CA ASP A 36 16.91 27.63 -6.42
C ASP A 36 16.30 27.11 -5.11
N PRO A 37 16.52 27.78 -3.97
CA PRO A 37 15.98 27.34 -2.69
C PRO A 37 14.44 27.32 -2.66
N THR A 38 13.78 28.23 -3.38
CA THR A 38 12.32 28.29 -3.45
C THR A 38 11.77 27.06 -4.18
N GLN A 39 12.34 26.75 -5.35
CA GLN A 39 11.97 25.56 -6.10
C GLN A 39 12.31 24.26 -5.35
N LYS A 40 13.41 24.23 -4.59
CA LYS A 40 13.77 23.09 -3.74
C LYS A 40 12.72 22.86 -2.64
N LEU A 41 12.26 23.93 -1.98
CA LEU A 41 11.19 23.85 -0.99
C LEU A 41 9.87 23.39 -1.63
N LEU A 42 9.50 23.96 -2.78
CA LEU A 42 8.30 23.56 -3.54
C LEU A 42 8.32 22.07 -3.92
N ASN A 43 9.46 21.56 -4.39
CA ASN A 43 9.60 20.16 -4.74
C ASN A 43 9.46 19.25 -3.51
N SER A 44 10.11 19.61 -2.39
CA SER A 44 9.99 18.89 -1.12
C SER A 44 8.53 18.83 -0.65
N MET A 45 7.84 19.98 -0.59
CA MET A 45 6.43 20.06 -0.20
C MET A 45 5.53 19.21 -1.11
N ARG A 46 5.77 19.22 -2.43
CA ARG A 46 5.01 18.41 -3.39
C ARG A 46 5.18 16.92 -3.14
N VAL A 47 6.41 16.46 -2.94
CA VAL A 47 6.71 15.05 -2.66
C VAL A 47 6.07 14.63 -1.35
N THR A 48 6.25 15.40 -0.28
CA THR A 48 5.66 15.12 1.03
C THR A 48 4.14 15.05 0.96
N SER A 49 3.48 16.05 0.38
CA SER A 49 2.02 16.07 0.20
C SER A 49 1.54 14.82 -0.55
N LYS A 50 2.24 14.43 -1.62
CA LYS A 50 1.91 13.22 -2.39
C LYS A 50 2.07 11.94 -1.57
N CYS A 51 3.16 11.81 -0.80
CA CYS A 51 3.37 10.67 0.10
C CYS A 51 2.26 10.58 1.16
N ARG A 52 1.83 11.71 1.73
CA ARG A 52 0.77 11.77 2.76
C ARG A 52 -0.58 11.32 2.19
N TYR A 53 -0.93 11.74 0.97
CA TYR A 53 -2.15 11.24 0.31
C TYR A 53 -2.08 9.73 0.01
N ASN A 54 -0.94 9.25 -0.49
CA ASN A 54 -0.76 7.81 -0.75
C ASN A 54 -0.89 6.99 0.55
N ALA A 55 -0.31 7.48 1.65
CA ALA A 55 -0.42 6.88 2.96
C ALA A 55 -1.87 6.86 3.47
N SER A 56 -2.59 7.97 3.32
CA SER A 56 -4.01 8.09 3.66
C SER A 56 -4.84 7.04 2.91
N ILE A 57 -4.69 6.95 1.58
CA ILE A 57 -5.43 5.97 0.77
C ILE A 57 -5.11 4.53 1.20
N ARG A 58 -3.85 4.20 1.51
CA ARG A 58 -3.48 2.88 2.01
C ARG A 58 -4.18 2.58 3.33
N LEU A 59 -4.09 3.48 4.32
CA LEU A 59 -4.70 3.26 5.64
C LEU A 59 -6.23 3.17 5.54
N LYS A 60 -6.86 3.99 4.70
CA LYS A 60 -8.30 3.91 4.44
C LYS A 60 -8.71 2.53 3.90
N ARG A 61 -8.00 2.02 2.90
CA ARG A 61 -8.25 0.68 2.33
C ARG A 61 -8.00 -0.41 3.36
N GLN A 62 -6.94 -0.29 4.16
CA GLN A 62 -6.65 -1.23 5.23
C GLN A 62 -7.77 -1.24 6.29
N SER A 63 -8.32 -0.07 6.65
CA SER A 63 -9.48 0.03 7.54
C SER A 63 -10.70 -0.68 6.96
N GLN A 64 -11.07 -0.37 5.71
CA GLN A 64 -12.22 -0.95 5.03
C GLN A 64 -12.12 -2.48 4.89
N LEU A 65 -10.96 -2.99 4.50
CA LEU A 65 -10.73 -4.43 4.38
C LEU A 65 -10.77 -5.12 5.74
N SER A 66 -10.20 -4.50 6.77
CA SER A 66 -10.22 -5.05 8.12
C SER A 66 -11.64 -5.13 8.66
N PHE A 67 -12.43 -4.06 8.48
CA PHE A 67 -13.84 -4.03 8.83
C PHE A 67 -14.62 -5.13 8.11
N PHE A 68 -14.50 -5.23 6.78
CA PHE A 68 -15.14 -6.27 5.99
C PHE A 68 -14.76 -7.69 6.48
N SER A 69 -13.47 -7.92 6.72
CA SER A 69 -12.97 -9.21 7.20
C SER A 69 -13.56 -9.56 8.57
N THR A 70 -13.58 -8.61 9.52
CA THR A 70 -14.19 -8.84 10.83
C THR A 70 -15.69 -9.11 10.75
N THR A 71 -16.40 -8.46 9.81
CA THR A 71 -17.83 -8.70 9.59
C THR A 71 -18.07 -10.11 9.06
N VAL A 72 -17.33 -10.54 8.03
CA VAL A 72 -17.45 -11.91 7.47
C VAL A 72 -17.13 -12.95 8.53
N LEU A 73 -16.03 -12.76 9.26
CA LEU A 73 -15.61 -13.63 10.37
C LEU A 73 -16.65 -13.73 11.48
N SER A 74 -17.33 -12.63 11.79
CA SER A 74 -18.39 -12.64 12.81
C SER A 74 -19.64 -13.38 12.31
N LEU A 75 -19.98 -13.21 11.03
CA LEU A 75 -21.11 -13.89 10.41
C LEU A 75 -20.89 -15.41 10.34
N GLY A 76 -19.69 -15.86 9.96
CA GLY A 76 -19.37 -17.29 9.90
C GLY A 76 -19.38 -17.93 11.28
N LEU A 77 -18.85 -17.25 12.31
CA LEU A 77 -18.93 -17.69 13.70
C LEU A 77 -20.37 -17.85 14.22
N ILE A 78 -21.30 -16.99 13.79
CA ILE A 78 -22.73 -17.09 14.14
C ILE A 78 -23.42 -18.18 13.32
N LEU A 79 -22.98 -18.42 12.07
CA LEU A 79 -23.56 -19.43 11.20
C LEU A 79 -23.37 -20.85 11.73
N ILE A 80 -22.20 -21.18 12.30
CA ILE A 80 -21.90 -22.52 12.84
C ILE A 80 -22.96 -23.00 13.84
N PRO A 81 -23.25 -22.28 14.96
CA PRO A 81 -24.25 -22.74 15.91
C PRO A 81 -25.67 -22.73 15.31
N LEU A 82 -25.98 -21.84 14.36
CA LEU A 82 -27.29 -21.86 13.70
C LEU A 82 -27.50 -23.14 12.88
N LEU A 83 -26.47 -23.58 12.15
CA LEU A 83 -26.53 -24.82 11.38
C LEU A 83 -26.58 -26.05 12.29
N GLN A 84 -25.85 -26.04 13.41
CA GLN A 84 -25.94 -27.10 14.43
C GLN A 84 -27.34 -27.21 15.04
N ASN A 85 -28.01 -26.09 15.29
CA ASN A 85 -29.37 -26.06 15.85
C ASN A 85 -30.48 -26.37 14.84
N ALA A 86 -30.17 -26.33 13.54
CA ALA A 86 -31.13 -26.61 12.47
C ALA A 86 -31.23 -28.10 12.11
N ASP A 87 -30.54 -28.99 12.85
CA ASP A 87 -30.45 -30.43 12.61
C ASP A 87 -30.02 -30.80 11.17
N ILE A 88 -29.22 -29.94 10.53
CA ILE A 88 -28.63 -30.22 9.21
C ILE A 88 -27.50 -31.24 9.37
N HIS A 89 -27.43 -32.22 8.47
CA HIS A 89 -26.31 -33.16 8.44
C HIS A 89 -25.00 -32.44 8.08
N LEU A 90 -24.10 -32.32 9.05
CA LEU A 90 -22.76 -31.73 8.89
C LEU A 90 -21.71 -32.83 8.70
N HIS A 91 -20.68 -32.55 7.90
CA HIS A 91 -19.63 -33.51 7.55
C HIS A 91 -18.45 -33.54 8.55
N LEU A 92 -18.55 -32.75 9.62
CA LEU A 92 -17.55 -32.69 10.70
C LEU A 92 -18.18 -33.07 12.04
N PRO A 93 -17.45 -33.80 12.91
CA PRO A 93 -17.98 -34.20 14.19
C PRO A 93 -18.18 -32.98 15.12
N LEU A 94 -19.25 -33.00 15.90
CA LEU A 94 -19.63 -31.92 16.84
C LEU A 94 -18.47 -31.45 17.74
N LYS A 95 -17.62 -32.38 18.21
CA LYS A 95 -16.43 -32.06 19.02
C LYS A 95 -15.45 -31.15 18.27
N VAL A 96 -15.18 -31.44 17.00
CA VAL A 96 -14.28 -30.64 16.15
C VAL A 96 -14.91 -29.29 15.84
N LEU A 97 -16.20 -29.25 15.53
CA LEU A 97 -16.93 -28.00 15.29
C LEU A 97 -16.86 -27.07 16.50
N ASN A 98 -17.12 -27.58 17.70
CA ASN A 98 -17.09 -26.77 18.93
C ASN A 98 -15.68 -26.28 19.26
N MET A 99 -14.66 -27.12 19.09
CA MET A 99 -13.27 -26.74 19.27
C MET A 99 -12.87 -25.60 18.32
N LEU A 100 -13.18 -25.75 17.03
CA LEU A 100 -12.85 -24.76 16.01
C LEU A 100 -13.64 -23.46 16.19
N GLN A 101 -14.91 -23.54 16.59
CA GLN A 101 -15.70 -22.35 16.91
C GLN A 101 -15.08 -21.54 18.07
N ILE A 102 -14.64 -22.19 19.15
CA ILE A 102 -13.95 -21.51 20.26
C ILE A 102 -12.64 -20.88 19.77
N PHE A 103 -11.83 -21.62 19.01
CA PHE A 103 -10.56 -21.12 18.49
C PHE A 103 -10.73 -19.94 17.54
N LEU A 104 -11.67 -20.02 16.61
CA LEU A 104 -12.00 -18.95 15.69
C LEU A 104 -12.56 -17.73 16.44
N ALA A 105 -13.41 -17.91 17.45
CA ALA A 105 -13.94 -16.82 18.27
C ALA A 105 -12.81 -16.04 18.99
N VAL A 106 -11.86 -16.76 19.61
CA VAL A 106 -10.68 -16.13 20.23
C VAL A 106 -9.82 -15.41 19.20
N SER A 107 -9.60 -16.01 18.02
CA SER A 107 -8.81 -15.41 16.94
C SER A 107 -9.44 -14.12 16.41
N VAL A 108 -10.75 -14.12 16.18
CA VAL A 108 -11.51 -12.94 15.71
C VAL A 108 -11.50 -11.83 16.75
N LEU A 109 -11.61 -12.17 18.04
CA LEU A 109 -11.51 -11.20 19.13
C LEU A 109 -10.14 -10.53 19.16
N VAL A 110 -9.05 -11.32 19.15
CA VAL A 110 -7.67 -10.79 19.15
C VAL A 110 -7.43 -9.89 17.93
N TYR A 111 -7.86 -10.34 16.75
CA TYR A 111 -7.73 -9.55 15.53
C TYR A 111 -8.53 -8.23 15.63
N SER A 112 -9.76 -8.27 16.14
CA SER A 112 -10.60 -7.07 16.31
C SER A 112 -9.95 -6.04 17.25
N VAL A 113 -9.30 -6.50 18.33
CA VAL A 113 -8.56 -5.61 19.25
C VAL A 113 -7.34 -4.97 18.55
N ILE A 114 -6.57 -5.75 17.77
CA ILE A 114 -5.43 -5.22 17.00
C ILE A 114 -5.88 -4.13 16.03
N ILE A 115 -6.98 -4.36 15.29
CA ILE A 115 -7.50 -3.38 14.35
C ILE A 115 -8.07 -2.14 15.06
N GLY A 116 -8.77 -2.35 16.18
CA GLY A 116 -9.31 -1.26 17.00
C GLY A 116 -8.22 -0.33 17.54
N THR A 117 -7.09 -0.90 17.98
CA THR A 117 -5.94 -0.13 18.51
C THR A 117 -5.05 0.48 17.42
N ALA A 118 -5.13 0.00 16.18
CA ALA A 118 -4.33 0.55 15.08
C ALA A 118 -4.84 1.92 14.57
N HIS A 119 -6.09 2.28 14.87
CA HIS A 119 -6.73 3.57 14.54
C HIS A 119 -6.56 4.03 13.07
N TYR A 120 -6.66 3.09 12.13
CA TYR A 120 -6.36 3.36 10.71
C TYR A 120 -7.16 4.52 10.11
N GLU A 121 -8.43 4.67 10.45
CA GLU A 121 -9.30 5.73 9.91
C GLU A 121 -8.91 7.13 10.41
N ILE A 122 -8.62 7.27 11.71
CA ILE A 122 -8.18 8.54 12.30
C ILE A 122 -6.85 8.98 11.68
N ARG A 123 -5.89 8.05 11.63
CA ARG A 123 -4.57 8.28 11.03
C ARG A 123 -4.67 8.62 9.54
N SER A 124 -5.53 7.91 8.81
CA SER A 124 -5.83 8.21 7.40
C SER A 124 -6.33 9.65 7.21
N LYS A 125 -7.23 10.10 8.08
CA LYS A 125 -7.79 11.46 8.02
C LYS A 125 -6.72 12.51 8.32
N GLN A 126 -5.94 12.34 9.39
CA GLN A 126 -4.85 13.23 9.77
C GLN A 126 -3.80 13.39 8.64
N LEU A 127 -3.43 12.28 7.99
CA LEU A 127 -2.52 12.32 6.85
C LEU A 127 -3.09 13.08 5.65
N ASN A 128 -4.39 12.92 5.36
CA ASN A 128 -5.04 13.66 4.29
C ASN A 128 -5.09 15.16 4.58
N GLU A 129 -5.50 15.53 5.79
CA GLU A 129 -5.55 16.93 6.25
C GLU A 129 -4.17 17.59 6.23
N CYS A 130 -3.13 16.89 6.68
CA CYS A 130 -1.75 17.37 6.55
C CYS A 130 -1.36 17.59 5.07
N GLY A 131 -1.73 16.66 4.19
CA GLY A 131 -1.53 16.80 2.74
C GLY A 131 -2.22 18.03 2.15
N ASP A 132 -3.44 18.33 2.59
CA ASP A 132 -4.23 19.50 2.19
C ASP A 132 -3.60 20.81 2.67
N LYS A 133 -3.20 20.87 3.94
CA LYS A 133 -2.47 22.03 4.51
C LYS A 133 -1.18 22.31 3.74
N ILE A 134 -0.40 21.27 3.39
CA ILE A 134 0.82 21.44 2.58
C ILE A 134 0.48 21.95 1.16
N LYS A 135 -0.61 21.47 0.53
CA LYS A 135 -1.04 22.01 -0.76
C LYS A 135 -1.41 23.49 -0.70
N ASP A 136 -2.04 23.92 0.39
CA ASP A 136 -2.35 25.33 0.59
C ASP A 136 -1.10 26.18 0.76
N LEU A 137 -0.08 25.68 1.46
CA LEU A 137 1.25 26.32 1.51
C LEU A 137 1.90 26.43 0.12
N ILE A 138 1.83 25.36 -0.68
CA ILE A 138 2.34 25.36 -2.07
C ILE A 138 1.63 26.44 -2.91
N ARG A 139 0.30 26.56 -2.78
CA ARG A 139 -0.48 27.58 -3.50
C ARG A 139 -0.07 28.99 -3.09
N LYS A 140 0.05 29.25 -1.78
CA LYS A 140 0.49 30.54 -1.23
C LYS A 140 1.89 30.92 -1.72
N LEU A 141 2.84 29.99 -1.66
CA LEU A 141 4.21 30.20 -2.11
C LEU A 141 4.28 30.49 -3.62
N ARG A 142 3.46 29.81 -4.44
CA ARG A 142 3.39 30.06 -5.90
C ARG A 142 2.76 31.39 -6.27
N LEU A 143 1.79 31.86 -5.48
CA LEU A 143 1.10 33.14 -5.72
C LEU A 143 1.97 34.35 -5.40
N GLY A 144 3.13 34.16 -4.77
CA GLY A 144 4.16 35.20 -4.71
C GLY A 144 3.68 36.49 -4.06
N ASN A 145 2.92 36.41 -2.95
CA ASN A 145 2.74 37.61 -2.13
C ASN A 145 4.10 37.92 -1.47
N ASN A 146 4.83 38.86 -2.08
CA ASN A 146 6.14 39.43 -1.72
C ASN A 146 6.29 39.92 -0.25
N LYS A 147 5.35 39.64 0.65
CA LYS A 147 5.36 40.09 2.05
C LYS A 147 5.98 39.08 3.02
N GLU A 148 6.00 37.80 2.69
CA GLU A 148 6.55 36.76 3.58
C GLU A 148 7.88 36.24 3.04
N GLU A 149 8.89 36.24 3.91
CA GLU A 149 10.18 35.64 3.61
C GLU A 149 10.05 34.11 3.44
N LEU A 150 10.92 33.53 2.61
CA LEU A 150 10.99 32.07 2.41
C LEU A 150 11.18 31.31 3.73
N SER A 151 11.87 31.93 4.70
CA SER A 151 12.05 31.43 6.07
C SER A 151 10.72 31.14 6.77
N THR A 152 9.72 32.00 6.62
CA THR A 152 8.38 31.82 7.17
C THR A 152 7.70 30.58 6.58
N TYR A 153 7.80 30.39 5.26
CA TYR A 153 7.25 29.19 4.61
C TYR A 153 7.91 27.90 5.07
N ILE A 154 9.23 27.93 5.36
CA ILE A 154 9.94 26.78 5.93
C ILE A 154 9.39 26.45 7.31
N GLN A 155 9.20 27.45 8.18
CA GLN A 155 8.64 27.24 9.53
C GLN A 155 7.19 26.73 9.48
N MET A 156 6.37 27.28 8.60
CA MET A 156 4.98 26.80 8.40
C MET A 156 4.94 25.38 7.84
N TYR A 157 5.85 25.04 6.93
CA TYR A 157 5.95 23.69 6.41
C TYR A 157 6.38 22.69 7.49
N ASP A 158 7.39 23.04 8.28
CA ASP A 158 7.88 22.18 9.37
C ASP A 158 6.78 21.91 10.41
N SER A 159 6.05 22.97 10.81
CA SER A 159 4.93 22.84 11.75
C SER A 159 3.83 21.93 11.21
N VAL A 160 3.39 22.12 9.96
CA VAL A 160 2.37 21.26 9.34
C VAL A 160 2.87 19.82 9.15
N SER A 161 4.15 19.63 8.81
CA SER A 161 4.70 18.30 8.53
C SER A 161 4.82 17.41 9.77
N THR A 162 4.94 18.02 10.95
CA THR A 162 5.08 17.34 12.25
C THR A 162 3.75 17.03 12.94
N GLU A 163 2.63 17.61 12.47
CA GLU A 163 1.29 17.37 13.03
C GLU A 163 0.78 15.92 12.84
N SER A 164 1.27 15.20 11.83
CA SER A 164 0.81 13.84 11.53
C SER A 164 1.95 12.85 11.44
N GLU A 165 1.66 11.60 11.76
CA GLU A 165 2.64 10.50 11.73
C GLU A 165 3.36 10.35 10.40
N ASN A 166 4.59 9.82 10.41
CA ASN A 166 5.33 9.65 9.17
C ASN A 166 4.70 8.61 8.23
N HIS A 167 4.77 8.89 6.93
CA HIS A 167 4.40 7.93 5.91
C HIS A 167 5.39 6.76 5.87
N ALA A 168 4.95 5.61 5.36
CA ALA A 168 5.80 4.45 5.20
C ALA A 168 6.71 4.59 3.97
N ARG A 169 7.74 3.76 3.88
CA ARG A 169 8.66 3.76 2.72
C ARG A 169 7.96 3.45 1.40
N VAL A 170 6.91 2.62 1.44
CA VAL A 170 6.10 2.30 0.25
C VAL A 170 5.38 3.52 -0.32
N ASP A 171 4.98 4.49 0.53
CA ASP A 171 4.31 5.71 0.07
C ASP A 171 5.24 6.57 -0.78
N PHE A 172 6.49 6.70 -0.33
CA PHE A 172 7.52 7.40 -1.07
C PHE A 172 7.87 6.68 -2.37
N LEU A 173 8.01 5.35 -2.35
CA LEU A 173 8.27 4.59 -3.57
C LEU A 173 7.17 4.80 -4.61
N LEU A 174 5.89 4.70 -4.22
CA LEU A 174 4.75 4.96 -5.10
C LEU A 174 4.73 6.41 -5.58
N ALA A 175 4.92 7.39 -4.69
CA ALA A 175 4.98 8.80 -5.06
C ALA A 175 6.08 9.07 -6.10
N SER A 176 7.28 8.52 -5.87
CA SER A 176 8.43 8.68 -6.76
C SER A 176 8.24 7.99 -8.12
N LEU A 177 7.46 6.90 -8.20
CA LEU A 177 7.10 6.25 -9.46
C LEU A 177 6.02 7.00 -10.25
N GLU A 178 5.13 7.72 -9.56
CA GLU A 178 4.05 8.52 -10.14
C GLU A 178 4.52 9.91 -10.58
N MET A 179 5.43 10.54 -9.83
CA MET A 179 5.95 11.88 -10.08
C MET A 179 7.03 11.90 -11.17
N LYS A 180 6.66 11.48 -12.39
CA LYS A 180 7.57 11.34 -13.56
C LYS A 180 8.34 12.62 -13.93
N THR A 181 7.82 13.80 -13.56
CA THR A 181 8.49 15.09 -13.79
C THR A 181 9.70 15.26 -12.88
N ASP A 182 9.56 14.77 -11.65
CA ASP A 182 10.49 15.02 -10.54
C ASP A 182 11.47 13.83 -10.40
N TYR A 183 11.01 12.62 -10.75
CA TYR A 183 11.72 11.35 -10.66
C TYR A 183 11.72 10.59 -12.00
N LYS A 184 12.91 10.31 -12.55
CA LYS A 184 13.10 9.67 -13.86
C LYS A 184 13.58 8.22 -13.76
N TYR A 185 12.81 7.37 -13.06
CA TYR A 185 13.07 5.93 -13.06
C TYR A 185 12.76 5.29 -14.42
N THR A 186 13.69 4.48 -14.93
CA THR A 186 13.57 3.79 -16.22
C THR A 186 13.93 2.29 -16.13
N GLY A 187 13.53 1.52 -17.14
CA GLY A 187 13.95 0.12 -17.32
C GLY A 187 13.65 -0.84 -16.17
N LEU A 188 14.63 -1.69 -15.87
CA LEU A 188 14.57 -2.76 -14.86
C LEU A 188 14.46 -2.19 -13.45
N LEU A 189 15.13 -1.07 -13.16
CA LEU A 189 15.04 -0.42 -11.86
C LEU A 189 13.59 0.01 -11.55
N ARG A 190 12.94 0.67 -12.52
CA ARG A 190 11.53 1.05 -12.39
C ARG A 190 10.64 -0.17 -12.13
N PHE A 191 10.84 -1.24 -12.89
CA PHE A 191 10.09 -2.48 -12.74
C PHE A 191 10.29 -3.11 -11.35
N TRP A 192 11.54 -3.20 -10.88
CA TRP A 192 11.85 -3.74 -9.56
C TRP A 192 11.25 -2.90 -8.42
N LEU A 193 11.34 -1.56 -8.51
CA LEU A 193 10.72 -0.65 -7.54
C LEU A 193 9.20 -0.80 -7.53
N TYR A 194 8.58 -1.04 -8.68
CA TYR A 194 7.14 -1.28 -8.78
C TYR A 194 6.75 -2.61 -8.10
N LEU A 195 7.44 -3.70 -8.40
CA LEU A 195 7.22 -5.00 -7.73
C LEU A 195 7.42 -4.90 -6.22
N ARG A 196 8.50 -4.24 -5.78
CA ARG A 196 8.77 -4.00 -4.36
C ARG A 196 7.65 -3.19 -3.70
N SER A 197 7.13 -2.18 -4.40
CA SER A 197 6.03 -1.36 -3.89
C SER A 197 4.75 -2.18 -3.71
N ILE A 198 4.42 -3.03 -4.70
CA ILE A 198 3.28 -3.96 -4.60
C ILE A 198 3.43 -4.89 -3.41
N PHE A 199 4.60 -5.52 -3.26
CA PHE A 199 4.86 -6.46 -2.17
C PHE A 199 4.65 -5.81 -0.79
N LEU A 200 5.24 -4.62 -0.57
CA LEU A 200 5.09 -3.88 0.68
C LEU A 200 3.65 -3.38 0.91
N TYR A 201 2.91 -3.12 -0.16
CA TYR A 201 1.52 -2.68 -0.08
C TYR A 201 0.56 -3.81 0.28
N ILE A 202 0.81 -5.03 -0.23
CA ILE A 202 -0.04 -6.21 0.00
C ILE A 202 0.29 -6.89 1.34
N PHE A 203 1.53 -6.82 1.82
CA PHE A 203 1.96 -7.53 3.02
C PHE A 203 1.03 -7.36 4.24
N PRO A 204 0.54 -6.14 4.59
CA PRO A 204 -0.39 -5.96 5.70
C PRO A 204 -1.75 -6.65 5.53
N TRP A 205 -2.11 -7.05 4.31
CA TRP A 205 -3.38 -7.71 4.00
C TRP A 205 -3.34 -9.22 4.18
N LEU A 206 -2.16 -9.81 4.38
CA LEU A 206 -2.00 -11.26 4.51
C LEU A 206 -2.79 -11.81 5.70
N ILE A 207 -2.68 -11.18 6.87
CA ILE A 207 -3.35 -11.65 8.10
C ILE A 207 -4.88 -11.72 7.92
N PRO A 208 -5.60 -10.61 7.60
CA PRO A 208 -7.05 -10.68 7.41
C PRO A 208 -7.46 -11.67 6.33
N LEU A 209 -6.73 -11.70 5.21
CA LEU A 209 -7.05 -12.59 4.11
C LEU A 209 -6.91 -14.06 4.52
N THR A 210 -5.84 -14.42 5.25
CA THR A 210 -5.64 -15.79 5.73
C THR A 210 -6.73 -16.22 6.71
N LEU A 211 -7.17 -15.33 7.61
CA LEU A 211 -8.26 -15.63 8.54
C LEU A 211 -9.58 -15.88 7.80
N VAL A 212 -9.96 -14.97 6.90
CA VAL A 212 -11.20 -15.11 6.12
C VAL A 212 -11.15 -16.35 5.23
N LEU A 213 -10.03 -16.63 4.57
CA LEU A 213 -9.88 -17.84 3.76
C LEU A 213 -9.97 -19.11 4.61
N SER A 214 -9.36 -19.12 5.80
CA SER A 214 -9.44 -20.28 6.70
C SER A 214 -10.86 -20.55 7.15
N GLU A 215 -11.63 -19.50 7.44
CA GLU A 215 -13.05 -19.63 7.80
C GLU A 215 -13.89 -20.14 6.62
N ILE A 216 -13.69 -19.58 5.41
CA ILE A 216 -14.42 -20.02 4.22
C ILE A 216 -14.15 -21.51 3.95
N ILE A 217 -12.88 -21.93 3.97
CA ILE A 217 -12.51 -23.34 3.79
C ILE A 217 -13.19 -24.21 4.86
N PHE A 218 -13.16 -23.77 6.12
CA PHE A 218 -13.78 -24.50 7.21
C PHE A 218 -15.31 -24.63 7.04
N ILE A 219 -16.01 -23.56 6.66
CA ILE A 219 -17.45 -23.59 6.42
C ILE A 219 -17.78 -24.49 5.21
N CYS A 220 -16.98 -24.43 4.15
CA CYS A 220 -17.15 -25.29 2.98
C CYS A 220 -16.94 -26.78 3.30
N ASP A 221 -15.93 -27.11 4.12
CA ASP A 221 -15.67 -28.48 4.58
C ASP A 221 -16.79 -28.99 5.50
N MET A 222 -17.30 -28.13 6.39
CA MET A 222 -18.44 -28.45 7.27
C MET A 222 -19.70 -28.81 6.47
N LEU A 223 -19.95 -28.11 5.37
CA LEU A 223 -21.09 -28.34 4.48
C LEU A 223 -20.87 -29.47 3.46
N GLY A 224 -19.67 -30.05 3.38
CA GLY A 224 -19.31 -31.10 2.42
C GLY A 224 -19.14 -30.61 0.98
N VAL A 225 -18.98 -29.29 0.78
CA VAL A 225 -18.66 -28.69 -0.53
C VAL A 225 -17.20 -28.96 -0.90
N THR A 226 -16.32 -28.94 0.11
CA THR A 226 -14.91 -29.26 0.00
C THR A 226 -14.52 -30.33 1.02
N TYR A 227 -13.33 -30.93 0.86
CA TYR A 227 -12.79 -31.96 1.75
C TYR A 227 -11.32 -31.68 2.08
N ILE A 228 -10.96 -30.41 2.25
CA ILE A 228 -9.55 -30.00 2.41
C ILE A 228 -9.04 -30.38 3.80
N SER A 229 -9.83 -30.06 4.83
CA SER A 229 -9.49 -30.28 6.24
C SER A 229 -10.14 -31.54 6.80
N THR A 230 -11.23 -32.00 6.19
CA THR A 230 -12.03 -33.15 6.65
C THR A 230 -11.20 -34.41 6.92
N PRO A 231 -10.30 -34.87 6.02
CA PRO A 231 -9.51 -36.08 6.26
C PRO A 231 -8.61 -35.97 7.49
N PHE A 232 -7.99 -34.81 7.70
CA PHE A 232 -7.06 -34.60 8.82
C PHE A 232 -7.78 -34.45 10.17
N LEU A 233 -9.04 -34.02 10.16
CA LEU A 233 -9.81 -33.71 11.36
C LEU A 233 -10.79 -34.81 11.78
N THR A 234 -11.13 -35.71 10.87
CA THR A 234 -12.03 -36.86 11.13
C THR A 234 -11.29 -38.11 11.57
N GLY A 235 -9.96 -38.17 11.40
CA GLY A 235 -9.13 -39.27 11.88
C GLY A 235 -9.26 -40.56 11.08
N GLU A 236 -9.78 -40.48 9.85
CA GLU A 236 -9.81 -41.55 8.85
C GLU A 236 -8.61 -41.48 7.90
#